data_AF-A0A968ILL3-F1
#
_entry.id   AF-A0A968ILL3-F1
#
_cell.length_a   1.000
_cell.length_b   1.000
_cell.length_c   1.000
_cell.angle_alpha   90.00
_cell.angle_beta   90.00
_cell.angle_gamma   90.00
#
_symmetry.space_group_name_H-M   'P 1'
#
loop_
_entity.id
_entity.type
_entity.pdbx_description
1 polymer ?
#
loop_
_entity_poly.entity_id
_entity_poly.type
_entity_poly.pdbx_seq_one_letter_code
_entity_poly.pdbx_strand_id
1 'polypeptide(L)'
;MPNRIKVIDIELDRPLETVTNLGGYQALQGLVKLHGSPIGYVQLPVQKGQCTASAIYQAIFPHYADAIIRQLVSDRIANPTLQSWQISDLLNFVPVRNFACLRVTVAFCPHRSTGSSLTKSLTALDQLDYSNLEVLVIENAPQNDSLQQLLQTHYPNFHYLYTDEPGRNRARNLAIAKSAGRTNCLHRRTGHR
;
A
#
# COMPACT_ATOMS: atom_id res chain seq x y z
N MET A 1 -24.12 -15.51 9.01
CA MET A 1 -23.20 -14.45 9.47
C MET A 1 -22.22 -14.14 8.35
N PRO A 2 -21.90 -12.87 8.05
CA PRO A 2 -20.97 -12.54 6.97
C PRO A 2 -19.60 -13.15 7.25
N ASN A 3 -19.00 -13.78 6.24
CA ASN A 3 -17.68 -14.40 6.30
C ASN A 3 -16.61 -13.29 6.39
N ARG A 4 -16.30 -12.85 7.60
CA ARG A 4 -15.34 -11.76 7.83
C ARG A 4 -13.92 -12.30 7.70
N ILE A 5 -13.16 -11.69 6.79
CA ILE A 5 -11.75 -12.02 6.54
C ILE A 5 -10.89 -10.88 7.09
N LYS A 6 -9.90 -11.23 7.90
CA LYS A 6 -8.89 -10.27 8.36
C LYS A 6 -7.80 -10.18 7.30
N VAL A 7 -7.55 -8.99 6.77
CA VAL A 7 -6.44 -8.76 5.84
C VAL A 7 -5.26 -8.16 6.58
N ILE A 8 -4.07 -8.71 6.38
CA ILE A 8 -2.81 -8.20 6.94
C ILE A 8 -1.67 -8.30 5.92
N ASP A 9 -0.61 -7.55 6.17
CA ASP A 9 0.69 -7.74 5.53
C ASP A 9 1.56 -8.63 6.42
N ILE A 10 2.29 -9.56 5.80
CA ILE A 10 3.25 -10.45 6.45
C ILE A 10 4.61 -10.20 5.80
N GLU A 11 5.51 -9.53 6.53
CA GLU A 11 6.86 -9.24 6.04
C GLU A 11 7.84 -10.32 6.49
N LEU A 12 8.52 -10.97 5.55
CA LEU A 12 9.41 -12.10 5.80
C LEU A 12 10.81 -11.71 6.29
N ASP A 13 11.17 -10.42 6.24
CA ASP A 13 12.41 -9.89 6.82
C ASP A 13 12.33 -9.70 8.35
N ARG A 14 11.16 -9.99 8.94
CA ARG A 14 10.89 -9.98 10.38
C ARG A 14 10.50 -11.36 10.89
N PRO A 15 10.72 -11.64 12.18
CA PRO A 15 10.18 -12.84 12.81
C PRO A 15 8.66 -12.94 12.61
N LEU A 16 8.18 -14.12 12.22
CA LEU A 16 6.74 -14.38 12.12
C LEU A 16 6.11 -14.35 13.51
N GLU A 17 5.13 -13.48 13.70
CA GLU A 17 4.40 -13.34 14.97
C GLU A 17 3.06 -14.06 14.94
N THR A 18 2.58 -14.47 16.11
CA THR A 18 1.22 -15.00 16.26
C THR A 18 0.22 -13.86 16.20
N VAL A 19 -0.71 -13.93 15.25
CA VAL A 19 -1.75 -12.92 15.09
C VAL A 19 -2.91 -13.26 16.02
N THR A 20 -3.13 -12.40 17.03
CA THR A 20 -4.17 -12.56 18.04
C THR A 20 -5.35 -11.62 17.79
N ASN A 21 -6.36 -11.63 18.68
CA ASN A 21 -7.54 -10.76 18.62
C ASN A 21 -8.35 -10.88 17.33
N LEU A 22 -8.40 -12.09 16.76
CA LEU A 22 -9.18 -12.39 15.55
C LEU A 22 -10.59 -12.89 15.88
N GLY A 23 -11.12 -12.55 17.06
CA GLY A 23 -12.50 -12.85 17.45
C GLY A 23 -13.50 -12.27 16.44
N GLY A 24 -14.35 -13.13 15.87
CA GLY A 24 -15.35 -12.75 14.87
C GLY A 24 -14.85 -12.74 13.41
N TYR A 25 -13.60 -13.13 13.16
CA TYR A 25 -13.08 -13.42 11.82
C TYR A 25 -13.06 -14.94 11.57
N GLN A 26 -13.36 -15.37 10.35
CA GLN A 26 -13.33 -16.78 9.97
C GLN A 26 -12.00 -17.16 9.33
N ALA A 27 -11.36 -16.23 8.62
CA ALA A 27 -10.09 -16.44 7.96
C ALA A 27 -9.20 -15.19 8.04
N LEU A 28 -7.91 -15.43 7.89
CA LEU A 28 -6.88 -14.42 7.68
C LEU A 28 -6.37 -14.53 6.25
N GLN A 29 -6.32 -13.41 5.54
CA GLN A 29 -5.69 -13.26 4.23
C GLN A 29 -4.44 -12.39 4.39
N GLY A 30 -3.28 -13.01 4.26
CA GLY A 30 -1.98 -12.36 4.35
C GLY A 30 -1.44 -12.03 2.96
N LEU A 31 -1.04 -10.78 2.73
CA LEU A 31 -0.12 -10.43 1.66
C LEU A 31 1.30 -10.70 2.15
N VAL A 32 1.94 -11.74 1.61
CA VAL A 32 3.32 -12.10 1.94
C VAL A 32 4.26 -11.18 1.17
N LYS A 33 5.17 -10.53 1.88
CA LYS A 33 6.16 -9.62 1.32
C LYS A 33 7.57 -10.03 1.74
N LEU A 34 8.53 -9.70 0.90
CA LEU A 34 9.95 -9.74 1.22
C LEU A 34 10.57 -8.41 0.80
N HIS A 35 11.10 -7.68 1.78
CA HIS A 35 11.64 -6.33 1.60
C HIS A 35 10.64 -5.38 0.92
N GLY A 36 9.35 -5.50 1.28
CA GLY A 36 8.26 -4.74 0.68
C GLY A 36 7.81 -5.20 -0.72
N SER A 37 8.50 -6.14 -1.37
CA SER A 37 8.00 -6.78 -2.61
C SER A 37 6.90 -7.80 -2.29
N PRO A 38 5.74 -7.77 -2.96
CA PRO A 38 4.76 -8.84 -2.82
C PRO A 38 5.27 -10.15 -3.42
N ILE A 39 5.31 -11.20 -2.60
CA ILE A 39 5.65 -12.56 -3.01
C ILE A 39 4.40 -13.34 -3.40
N GLY A 40 3.30 -13.12 -2.68
CA GLY A 40 2.02 -13.77 -2.95
C GLY A 40 1.01 -13.60 -1.82
N TYR A 41 -0.08 -14.35 -1.91
CA TYR A 41 -1.14 -14.35 -0.90
C TYR A 41 -1.25 -15.68 -0.20
N VAL A 42 -1.54 -15.64 1.10
CA VAL A 42 -1.82 -16.81 1.92
C VAL A 42 -3.17 -16.63 2.59
N GLN A 43 -3.99 -17.67 2.61
CA GLN A 43 -5.26 -17.67 3.33
C GLN A 43 -5.28 -18.84 4.31
N LEU A 44 -5.57 -18.53 5.58
CA LEU A 44 -5.59 -19.51 6.66
C LEU A 44 -6.82 -19.31 7.53
N PRO A 45 -7.46 -20.39 8.02
CA PRO A 45 -8.60 -20.28 8.92
C PRO A 45 -8.17 -19.75 10.29
N VAL A 46 -9.01 -18.93 10.91
CA VAL A 46 -8.79 -18.44 12.27
C VAL A 46 -9.18 -19.53 13.27
N GLN A 47 -8.25 -19.92 14.14
CA GLN A 47 -8.49 -20.97 15.14
C GLN A 47 -8.42 -20.35 16.54
N LYS A 48 -9.50 -20.51 17.33
CA LYS A 48 -9.59 -19.96 18.70
C LYS A 48 -9.26 -18.46 18.78
N GLY A 49 -9.65 -17.69 17.75
CA GLY A 49 -9.41 -16.24 17.69
C GLY A 49 -7.96 -15.84 17.39
N GLN A 50 -7.14 -16.76 16.87
CA GLN A 50 -5.75 -16.49 16.51
C GLN A 50 -5.28 -17.29 15.28
N CYS A 51 -4.16 -16.86 14.72
CA CYS A 51 -3.38 -17.59 13.73
C CYS A 51 -1.93 -17.66 14.23
N THR A 52 -1.43 -18.86 14.52
CA THR A 52 -0.08 -19.04 15.09
C THR A 52 1.00 -18.79 14.06
N ALA A 53 2.17 -18.31 14.50
CA ALA A 53 3.33 -18.13 13.65
C ALA A 53 3.71 -19.42 12.88
N SER A 54 3.59 -20.59 13.52
CA SER A 54 3.83 -21.89 12.89
C SER A 54 2.81 -22.21 11.79
N ALA A 55 1.52 -21.94 12.01
CA ALA A 55 0.50 -22.13 10.97
C ALA A 55 0.70 -21.20 9.78
N ILE A 56 1.11 -19.94 10.05
CA ILE A 56 1.47 -18.97 9.01
C ILE A 56 2.67 -19.48 8.21
N TYR A 57 3.74 -19.92 8.88
CA TYR A 57 4.93 -20.48 8.25
C TYR A 57 4.58 -21.66 7.33
N GLN A 58 3.81 -22.63 7.84
CA GLN A 58 3.40 -23.81 7.09
C GLN A 58 2.51 -23.47 5.89
N ALA A 59 1.76 -22.37 5.93
CA ALA A 59 0.95 -21.93 4.82
C ALA A 59 1.74 -21.13 3.77
N ILE A 60 2.90 -20.53 4.14
CA ILE A 60 3.72 -19.73 3.23
C ILE A 60 4.78 -20.58 2.52
N PHE A 61 5.64 -21.25 3.28
CA PHE A 61 6.88 -21.81 2.75
C PHE A 61 6.70 -22.89 1.67
N PRO A 62 5.74 -23.84 1.78
CA PRO A 62 5.53 -24.85 0.75
C PRO A 62 5.16 -24.30 -0.62
N HIS A 63 4.56 -23.11 -0.68
CA HIS A 63 4.05 -22.51 -1.92
C HIS A 63 4.95 -21.41 -2.47
N TYR A 64 5.76 -20.78 -1.62
CA TYR A 64 6.51 -19.57 -1.99
C TYR A 64 8.03 -19.68 -1.85
N ALA A 65 8.59 -20.83 -1.46
CA ALA A 65 10.04 -21.02 -1.31
C ALA A 65 10.83 -20.55 -2.55
N ASP A 66 10.44 -20.99 -3.74
CA ASP A 66 11.11 -20.60 -4.99
C ASP A 66 11.01 -19.09 -5.27
N ALA A 67 9.85 -18.50 -5.02
CA ALA A 67 9.62 -17.07 -5.22
C ALA A 67 10.46 -16.22 -4.23
N ILE A 68 10.56 -16.67 -2.98
CA ILE A 68 11.41 -16.06 -1.95
C ILE A 68 12.88 -16.11 -2.39
N ILE A 69 13.38 -17.28 -2.80
CA ILE A 69 14.77 -17.43 -3.26
C ILE A 69 15.04 -16.53 -4.48
N ARG A 70 14.13 -16.51 -5.46
CA ARG A 70 14.25 -15.64 -6.64
C ARG A 70 14.31 -14.16 -6.27
N GLN A 71 13.49 -13.72 -5.31
CA GLN A 71 13.48 -12.33 -4.85
C GLN A 71 14.80 -11.98 -4.16
N LEU A 72 15.29 -12.82 -3.24
CA LEU A 72 16.58 -12.61 -2.56
C LEU A 72 17.73 -12.48 -3.55
N VAL A 73 17.79 -13.37 -4.55
CA VAL A 73 18.80 -13.32 -5.61
C VAL A 73 18.65 -12.07 -6.47
N SER A 74 17.41 -11.69 -6.83
CA SER A 74 17.13 -10.50 -7.65
C SER A 74 17.54 -9.21 -6.94
N ASP A 75 17.18 -9.08 -5.66
CA ASP A 75 17.54 -7.95 -4.80
C ASP A 75 19.06 -7.78 -4.74
N ARG A 76 19.79 -8.90 -4.68
CA ARG A 76 21.25 -8.92 -4.65
C ARG A 76 21.88 -8.53 -5.98
N ILE A 77 21.38 -9.07 -7.09
CA ILE A 77 21.85 -8.73 -8.44
C ILE A 77 21.62 -7.25 -8.75
N ALA A 78 20.47 -6.71 -8.33
CA ALA A 78 20.14 -5.30 -8.55
C ALA A 78 21.00 -4.32 -7.73
N ASN A 79 21.69 -4.80 -6.69
CA ASN A 79 22.54 -4.00 -5.82
C ASN A 79 23.94 -4.62 -5.71
N PRO A 80 24.77 -4.53 -6.76
CA PRO A 80 26.09 -5.15 -6.81
C PRO A 80 27.10 -4.36 -5.96
N THR A 81 26.93 -4.36 -4.64
CA THR A 81 27.77 -3.62 -3.71
C THR A 81 28.99 -4.41 -3.22
N LEU A 82 29.05 -5.74 -3.41
CA LEU A 82 30.20 -6.55 -3.02
C LEU A 82 30.81 -7.30 -4.22
N GLN A 83 32.14 -7.35 -4.26
CA GLN A 83 32.94 -8.16 -5.23
C GLN A 83 32.79 -9.67 -5.01
N SER A 84 32.38 -10.10 -3.82
CA SER A 84 32.03 -11.49 -3.48
C SER A 84 30.92 -11.49 -2.43
N TRP A 85 30.07 -12.52 -2.43
CA TRP A 85 29.01 -12.67 -1.44
C TRP A 85 28.81 -14.14 -1.08
N GLN A 86 28.49 -14.37 0.18
CA GLN A 86 28.09 -15.66 0.73
C GLN A 86 26.56 -15.78 0.72
N ILE A 87 26.05 -17.01 0.79
CA ILE A 87 24.59 -17.25 0.87
C ILE A 87 23.98 -16.57 2.10
N SER A 88 24.73 -16.48 3.22
CA SER A 88 24.30 -15.76 4.42
C SER A 88 24.02 -14.28 4.16
N ASP A 89 24.68 -13.68 3.17
CA ASP A 89 24.51 -12.26 2.84
C ASP A 89 23.17 -12.00 2.16
N LEU A 90 22.54 -13.03 1.55
CA LEU A 90 21.18 -12.91 1.02
C LEU A 90 20.17 -12.64 2.13
N LEU A 91 20.34 -13.28 3.29
CA LEU A 91 19.39 -13.21 4.40
C LEU A 91 19.50 -11.88 5.17
N ASN A 92 20.66 -11.22 5.11
CA ASN A 92 20.94 -9.96 5.81
C ASN A 92 20.85 -8.73 4.88
N PHE A 93 20.46 -8.93 3.62
CA PHE A 93 20.45 -7.86 2.63
C PHE A 93 19.16 -7.04 2.69
N VAL A 94 19.28 -5.73 2.91
CA VAL A 94 18.16 -4.79 2.78
C VAL A 94 18.27 -4.10 1.42
N PRO A 95 17.37 -4.36 0.45
CA PRO A 95 17.41 -3.71 -0.85
C PRO A 95 17.13 -2.22 -0.73
N VAL A 96 18.00 -1.42 -1.34
CA VAL A 96 17.74 0.01 -1.54
C VAL A 96 16.82 0.14 -2.75
N ARG A 97 15.51 0.30 -2.51
CA ARG A 97 14.56 0.55 -3.59
C ARG A 97 14.50 2.03 -3.89
N ASN A 98 15.15 2.43 -4.98
CA ASN A 98 15.12 3.81 -5.42
C ASN A 98 13.88 4.07 -6.30
N PHE A 99 12.70 4.16 -5.68
CA PHE A 99 11.47 4.60 -6.37
C PHE A 99 11.42 6.12 -6.58
N ALA A 100 12.44 6.84 -6.12
CA ALA A 100 12.55 8.29 -6.10
C ALA A 100 12.57 8.97 -7.49
N CYS A 101 12.22 8.28 -8.57
CA CYS A 101 12.16 8.85 -9.92
C CYS A 101 10.73 9.10 -10.43
N LEU A 102 9.69 8.48 -9.87
CA LEU A 102 8.32 8.64 -10.36
C LEU A 102 7.53 9.55 -9.43
N ARG A 103 7.00 10.66 -9.97
CA ARG A 103 6.02 11.48 -9.25
C ARG A 103 4.67 10.76 -9.27
N VAL A 104 4.13 10.46 -8.11
CA VAL A 104 2.83 9.82 -7.93
C VAL A 104 1.87 10.82 -7.34
N THR A 105 0.69 10.97 -7.95
CA THR A 105 -0.40 11.76 -7.37
C THR A 105 -1.48 10.83 -6.82
N VAL A 106 -1.81 10.97 -5.54
CA VAL A 106 -2.96 10.33 -4.91
C VAL A 106 -4.10 11.33 -4.82
N ALA A 107 -5.19 11.04 -5.53
CA ALA A 107 -6.42 11.81 -5.47
C ALA A 107 -7.34 11.24 -4.38
N PHE A 108 -7.49 11.98 -3.28
CA PHE A 108 -8.40 11.65 -2.19
C PHE A 108 -9.69 12.46 -2.32
N CYS A 109 -10.78 11.80 -2.73
CA CYS A 109 -12.11 12.41 -2.88
C CYS A 109 -13.04 11.86 -1.80
N PRO A 110 -13.10 12.45 -0.59
CA PRO A 110 -13.91 11.91 0.49
C PRO A 110 -15.40 11.95 0.14
N HIS A 111 -16.13 10.89 0.51
CA HIS A 111 -17.59 10.87 0.37
C HIS A 111 -18.26 11.85 1.35
N ARG A 112 -17.64 12.05 2.52
CA ARG A 112 -18.09 12.97 3.56
C ARG A 112 -16.89 13.74 4.08
N SER A 113 -17.06 15.04 4.26
CA SER A 113 -16.02 15.96 4.69
C SER A 113 -15.81 15.98 6.21
N THR A 114 -16.43 15.05 6.94
CA THR A 114 -16.35 14.95 8.40
C THR A 114 -16.36 13.49 8.88
N GLY A 115 -15.85 13.27 10.09
CA GLY A 115 -15.96 11.99 10.82
C GLY A 115 -14.63 11.23 10.96
N SER A 116 -14.63 10.24 11.85
CA SER A 116 -13.42 9.51 12.24
C SER A 116 -12.78 8.70 11.11
N SER A 117 -13.55 8.30 10.09
CA SER A 117 -13.03 7.59 8.93
C SER A 117 -12.18 8.50 8.04
N LEU A 118 -12.57 9.77 7.89
CA LEU A 118 -11.82 10.77 7.13
C LEU A 118 -10.44 10.98 7.76
N THR A 119 -10.38 11.26 9.06
CA THR A 119 -9.11 11.49 9.78
C THR A 119 -8.20 10.27 9.70
N LYS A 120 -8.75 9.05 9.86
CA LYS A 120 -7.96 7.82 9.70
C LYS A 120 -7.35 7.68 8.30
N SER A 121 -8.12 7.99 7.26
CA SER A 121 -7.61 7.95 5.89
C SER A 121 -6.54 9.01 5.64
N LEU A 122 -6.72 10.24 6.12
CA LEU A 122 -5.73 11.31 5.98
C LEU A 122 -4.43 10.97 6.72
N THR A 123 -4.52 10.48 7.97
CA THR A 123 -3.35 10.02 8.73
C THR A 123 -2.64 8.85 8.04
N ALA A 124 -3.37 7.91 7.45
CA ALA A 124 -2.75 6.81 6.71
C ALA A 124 -2.01 7.30 5.45
N LEU A 125 -2.54 8.31 4.75
CA LEU A 125 -1.87 8.93 3.60
C LEU A 125 -0.62 9.73 4.02
N ASP A 126 -0.67 10.41 5.16
CA ASP A 126 0.43 11.21 5.69
C ASP A 126 1.63 10.34 6.16
N GLN A 127 1.34 9.10 6.57
CA GLN A 127 2.35 8.11 6.97
C GLN A 127 3.01 7.39 5.77
N LEU A 128 2.66 7.73 4.53
CA LEU A 128 3.28 7.11 3.35
C LEU A 128 4.71 7.63 3.17
N ASP A 129 5.67 6.72 3.30
CA ASP A 129 7.09 7.01 3.03
C ASP A 129 7.39 6.89 1.52
N TYR A 130 7.03 7.94 0.77
CA TYR A 130 7.28 8.03 -0.66
C TYR A 130 7.73 9.45 -1.06
N SER A 131 9.00 9.58 -1.46
CA SER A 131 9.67 10.89 -1.62
C SER A 131 9.06 11.82 -2.68
N ASN A 132 8.41 11.28 -3.71
CA ASN A 132 7.79 12.07 -4.77
C ASN A 132 6.25 11.94 -4.80
N LEU A 133 5.64 11.91 -3.61
CA LEU A 133 4.19 11.80 -3.45
C LEU A 133 3.53 13.18 -3.43
N GLU A 134 2.51 13.35 -4.25
CA GLU A 134 1.58 14.47 -4.19
C GLU A 134 0.22 13.95 -3.73
N VAL A 135 -0.33 14.51 -2.64
CA VAL A 135 -1.69 14.19 -2.20
C VAL A 135 -2.60 15.35 -2.55
N LEU A 136 -3.54 15.11 -3.47
CA LEU A 136 -4.63 16.05 -3.77
C LEU A 136 -5.87 15.63 -2.99
N VAL A 137 -6.42 16.50 -2.16
CA VAL A 137 -7.71 16.30 -1.51
C VAL A 137 -8.75 17.11 -2.23
N ILE A 138 -9.74 16.44 -2.83
CA ILE A 138 -10.78 17.09 -3.64
C ILE A 138 -12.12 16.97 -2.92
N GLU A 139 -12.61 18.09 -2.42
CA GLU A 139 -13.94 18.18 -1.81
C GLU A 139 -15.01 18.45 -2.87
N ASN A 140 -16.11 17.71 -2.80
CA ASN A 140 -17.19 17.82 -3.77
C ASN A 140 -18.31 18.72 -3.25
N ALA A 141 -18.44 19.93 -3.80
CA ALA A 141 -19.45 20.93 -3.43
C ALA A 141 -19.53 21.16 -1.91
N PRO A 142 -18.43 21.66 -1.28
CA PRO A 142 -18.39 21.92 0.15
C PRO A 142 -19.54 22.81 0.61
N GLN A 143 -20.08 22.51 1.78
CA GLN A 143 -21.09 23.35 2.44
C GLN A 143 -20.48 24.28 3.50
N ASN A 144 -19.22 24.02 3.88
CA ASN A 144 -18.44 24.78 4.84
C ASN A 144 -16.94 24.48 4.64
N ASP A 145 -16.11 25.24 5.35
CA ASP A 145 -14.65 25.17 5.19
C ASP A 145 -13.99 24.18 6.18
N SER A 146 -14.76 23.28 6.82
CA SER A 146 -14.24 22.44 7.90
C SER A 146 -13.12 21.49 7.45
N LEU A 147 -13.24 20.88 6.27
CA LEU A 147 -12.19 20.01 5.74
C LEU A 147 -10.96 20.83 5.32
N GLN A 148 -11.15 21.99 4.70
CA GLN A 148 -10.05 22.89 4.36
C GLN A 148 -9.25 23.31 5.61
N GLN A 149 -9.93 23.71 6.68
CA GLN A 149 -9.30 24.06 7.96
C GLN A 149 -8.58 22.88 8.60
N LEU A 150 -9.17 21.68 8.55
CA LEU A 150 -8.55 20.45 9.05
C LEU A 150 -7.22 20.17 8.32
N LEU A 151 -7.22 20.27 6.99
CA LEU A 151 -6.04 20.05 6.16
C LEU A 151 -4.97 21.10 6.43
N GLN A 152 -5.34 22.38 6.49
CA GLN A 152 -4.39 23.46 6.80
C GLN A 152 -3.75 23.30 8.19
N THR A 153 -4.51 22.81 9.17
CA THR A 153 -4.03 22.67 10.55
C THR A 153 -3.15 21.44 10.76
N HIS A 154 -3.53 20.30 10.17
CA HIS A 154 -2.93 19.00 10.50
C HIS A 154 -2.18 18.34 9.35
N TYR A 155 -2.44 18.73 8.10
CA TYR A 155 -1.88 18.10 6.91
C TYR A 155 -1.40 19.15 5.90
N PRO A 156 -0.48 20.06 6.29
CA PRO A 156 -0.07 21.21 5.47
C PRO A 156 0.56 20.82 4.12
N ASN A 157 1.03 19.58 3.99
CA ASN A 157 1.61 19.04 2.76
C ASN A 157 0.55 18.56 1.75
N PHE A 158 -0.74 18.53 2.12
CA PHE A 158 -1.81 18.10 1.23
C PHE A 158 -2.38 19.29 0.44
N HIS A 159 -2.62 19.10 -0.84
CA HIS A 159 -3.19 20.13 -1.70
C HIS A 159 -4.70 20.03 -1.74
N TYR A 160 -5.39 21.02 -1.18
CA TYR A 160 -6.84 21.09 -1.19
C TYR A 160 -7.37 21.70 -2.50
N LEU A 161 -8.36 21.04 -3.09
CA LEU A 161 -9.15 21.52 -4.22
C LEU A 161 -10.62 21.24 -3.93
N TYR A 162 -11.52 21.94 -4.60
CA TYR A 162 -12.95 21.64 -4.51
C TYR A 162 -13.65 21.82 -5.85
N THR A 163 -14.83 21.22 -5.98
CA THR A 163 -15.76 21.48 -7.10
C THR A 163 -16.93 22.31 -6.61
N ASP A 164 -17.33 23.35 -7.35
CA ASP A 164 -18.49 24.17 -6.99
C ASP A 164 -19.82 23.40 -7.08
N GLU A 165 -19.93 22.55 -8.11
CA GLU A 165 -21.13 21.76 -8.38
C GLU A 165 -20.99 20.31 -7.91
N PRO A 166 -22.08 19.69 -7.43
CA PRO A 166 -22.05 18.33 -6.94
C PRO A 166 -21.86 17.31 -8.09
N GLY A 167 -20.93 16.38 -7.89
CA GLY A 167 -20.73 15.22 -8.75
C GLY A 167 -19.42 14.49 -8.47
N ARG A 168 -19.50 13.23 -8.02
CA ARG A 168 -18.29 12.43 -7.71
C ARG A 168 -17.32 12.29 -8.88
N ASN A 169 -17.86 12.20 -10.11
CA ASN A 169 -17.02 12.15 -11.30
C ASN A 169 -16.37 13.51 -11.61
N ARG A 170 -16.98 14.63 -11.21
CA ARG A 170 -16.34 15.95 -11.33
C ARG A 170 -15.14 16.06 -10.42
N ALA A 171 -15.26 15.64 -9.16
CA ALA A 171 -14.13 15.61 -8.23
C ALA A 171 -12.98 14.74 -8.78
N ARG A 172 -13.29 13.55 -9.32
CA ARG A 172 -12.29 12.67 -9.93
C ARG A 172 -11.66 13.26 -11.20
N ASN A 173 -12.47 13.84 -12.08
CA ASN A 173 -11.98 14.45 -13.32
C ASN A 173 -11.12 15.69 -13.03
N LEU A 174 -11.51 16.48 -12.03
CA LEU A 174 -10.70 17.60 -11.54
C LEU A 174 -9.36 17.10 -11.01
N ALA A 175 -9.38 16.01 -10.23
CA ALA A 175 -8.15 15.41 -9.71
C ALA A 175 -7.21 14.96 -10.85
N ILE A 176 -7.74 14.27 -11.86
CA ILE A 176 -6.97 13.84 -13.05
C ILE A 176 -6.42 15.05 -13.81
N ALA A 177 -7.20 16.12 -13.97
CA ALA A 177 -6.78 17.31 -14.67
C ALA A 177 -5.71 18.12 -13.92
N LYS A 178 -5.67 18.00 -12.58
CA LYS A 178 -4.75 18.74 -11.71
C LYS A 178 -3.57 17.92 -11.20
N SER A 179 -3.57 16.60 -11.40
CA SER A 179 -2.46 15.74 -11.00
C SER A 179 -1.21 16.04 -11.80
N ALA A 180 -0.09 16.19 -11.10
CA ALA A 180 1.21 16.40 -11.74
C ALA A 180 2.00 15.10 -11.95
N GLY A 181 1.58 13.99 -11.33
CA GLY A 181 2.11 12.65 -11.58
C GLY A 181 1.79 12.17 -12.99
N ARG A 182 2.82 11.83 -13.77
CA ARG A 182 2.67 11.25 -15.10
C ARG A 182 2.72 9.73 -15.02
N THR A 183 1.58 9.05 -15.09
CA THR A 183 1.55 7.61 -15.40
C THR A 183 1.60 7.41 -16.91
N ASN A 184 2.77 7.61 -17.51
CA ASN A 184 2.98 7.25 -18.92
C ASN A 184 3.17 5.73 -19.05
N CYS A 185 2.10 4.98 -18.84
CA CYS A 185 1.99 3.56 -19.22
C CYS A 185 0.89 3.41 -20.27
N LEU A 186 0.93 4.22 -21.33
CA LEU A 186 0.23 3.89 -22.57
C LEU A 186 1.10 2.90 -23.34
N HIS A 187 0.77 1.62 -23.21
CA HIS A 187 1.21 0.60 -24.16
C HIS A 187 0.70 1.04 -25.54
N ARG A 188 1.60 1.59 -26.38
CA ARG A 188 1.32 1.82 -27.80
C ARG A 188 0.97 0.46 -28.39
N ARG A 189 -0.32 0.17 -28.59
CA ARG A 189 -0.73 -0.76 -29.64
C ARG A 189 -0.33 -0.13 -30.96
N THR A 190 0.79 -0.56 -31.52
CA THR A 190 1.11 -0.36 -32.92
C THR A 190 0.06 -1.09 -33.74
N GLY A 191 -0.95 -0.35 -34.20
CA GLY A 191 -1.84 -0.80 -35.26
C GLY A 191 -1.06 -0.80 -36.57
N HIS A 192 -0.63 -1.99 -37.00
CA HIS A 192 -0.44 -2.25 -38.43
C HIS A 192 -1.79 -2.60 -39.04
N ARG A 193 -2.29 -1.72 -39.91
CA ARG A 193 -2.85 -2.05 -41.23
C ARG A 193 -2.95 -0.78 -42.05
#